data_AF-A0A367E644-F1
#
_entry.id   AF-A0A367E644-F1
#
_cell.length_a   1.000
_cell.length_b   1.000
_cell.length_c   1.000
_cell.angle_alpha   90.00
_cell.angle_beta   90.00
_cell.angle_gamma   90.00
#
_symmetry.space_group_name_H-M   'P 1'
#
loop_
_entity.id
_entity.type
_entity.pdbx_description
1 polymer ?
#
loop_
_entity_poly.entity_id
_entity_poly.type
_entity_poly.pdbx_seq_one_letter_code
_entity_poly.pdbx_strand_id
1 'polypeptide(L)'
;MPPTSWAVLGLLSFEQELSGYDLKKWADWSLSFFYWSPSFSQIYSELKRLEGAGYVTSRSVPQATGNRDKRVYSITEAGRRAVREWARGAAVEPPVLKHGVMLRIWLGHLLEADQARDILREHQANADKMVHRARLDAEGAEGEPSWAYPRLVLRWAERYYEAERRLAEDMLADLDELAREREAPGHGEPGA
;
A
#
# COMPACT_ATOMS: atom_id res chain seq x y z
N MET A 1 0.84 -16.38 -12.81
CA MET A 1 -0.19 -15.38 -12.43
C MET A 1 0.52 -14.15 -11.87
N PRO A 2 0.16 -12.93 -12.29
CA PRO A 2 0.71 -11.71 -11.69
C PRO A 2 0.43 -11.59 -10.18
N PRO A 3 1.28 -10.90 -9.39
CA PRO A 3 1.04 -10.72 -7.96
C PRO A 3 -0.32 -10.10 -7.63
N THR A 4 -0.82 -9.19 -8.47
CA THR A 4 -2.15 -8.60 -8.32
C THR A 4 -3.28 -9.64 -8.44
N SER A 5 -3.12 -10.70 -9.22
CA SER A 5 -4.10 -11.80 -9.27
C SER A 5 -4.17 -12.53 -7.93
N TRP A 6 -3.03 -12.77 -7.28
CA TRP A 6 -2.98 -13.42 -5.97
C TRP A 6 -3.59 -12.54 -4.89
N ALA A 7 -3.41 -11.23 -4.97
CA ALA A 7 -4.07 -10.28 -4.08
C ALA A 7 -5.60 -10.35 -4.22
N VAL A 8 -6.14 -10.29 -5.45
CA VAL A 8 -7.60 -10.39 -5.70
C VAL A 8 -8.15 -11.75 -5.27
N LEU A 9 -7.43 -12.85 -5.56
CA LEU A 9 -7.83 -14.19 -5.15
C LEU A 9 -7.78 -14.38 -3.63
N GLY A 10 -6.79 -13.78 -2.96
CA GLY A 10 -6.67 -13.73 -1.51
C GLY A 10 -7.84 -12.99 -0.86
N LEU A 11 -8.27 -11.86 -1.41
CA LEU A 11 -9.47 -11.14 -0.95
C LEU A 11 -10.74 -11.99 -1.06
N LEU A 12 -10.89 -12.76 -2.14
CA LEU A 12 -12.02 -13.69 -2.31
C LEU A 12 -11.94 -14.91 -1.38
N SER A 13 -10.81 -15.16 -0.73
CA SER A 13 -10.63 -16.35 0.12
C SER A 13 -11.34 -16.26 1.48
N PHE A 14 -11.73 -15.06 1.92
CA PHE A 14 -12.44 -14.80 3.19
C PHE A 14 -13.95 -15.17 3.16
N GLU A 15 -14.30 -16.20 2.40
CA GLU A 15 -15.59 -16.93 2.42
C GLU A 15 -16.87 -16.11 2.22
N GLN A 16 -16.79 -15.00 1.49
CA GLN A 16 -17.95 -14.22 1.07
C GLN A 16 -17.96 -14.05 -0.45
N GLU A 17 -19.15 -14.00 -1.04
CA GLU A 17 -19.27 -13.55 -2.43
C GLU A 17 -19.09 -12.03 -2.47
N LEU A 18 -18.12 -11.56 -3.26
CA LEU A 18 -17.77 -10.15 -3.32
C LEU A 18 -18.03 -9.60 -4.72
N SER A 19 -18.57 -8.40 -4.83
CA SER A 19 -18.50 -7.68 -6.11
C SER A 19 -17.15 -7.03 -6.32
N GLY A 20 -16.93 -6.55 -7.55
CA GLY A 20 -15.78 -5.70 -7.84
C GLY A 20 -15.69 -4.46 -6.95
N TYR A 21 -16.83 -3.92 -6.47
CA TYR A 21 -16.85 -2.81 -5.53
C TYR A 21 -16.40 -3.22 -4.13
N ASP A 22 -16.89 -4.36 -3.63
CA ASP A 22 -16.50 -4.88 -2.33
C ASP A 22 -15.01 -5.21 -2.30
N LEU A 23 -14.50 -5.84 -3.38
CA LEU A 23 -13.07 -6.10 -3.58
C LEU A 23 -12.24 -4.83 -3.58
N LYS A 24 -12.70 -3.76 -4.25
CA LYS A 24 -12.00 -2.47 -4.25
C LYS A 24 -11.93 -1.88 -2.84
N LYS A 25 -13.06 -1.89 -2.12
CA LYS A 25 -13.13 -1.38 -0.75
C LYS A 25 -12.16 -2.13 0.16
N TRP A 26 -12.11 -3.46 0.07
CA TRP A 26 -11.22 -4.28 0.89
C TRP A 26 -9.74 -4.10 0.51
N ALA A 27 -9.45 -3.96 -0.78
CA ALA A 27 -8.11 -3.67 -1.26
C ALA A 27 -7.61 -2.30 -0.78
N ASP A 28 -8.45 -1.27 -0.82
CA ASP A 28 -8.12 0.05 -0.28
C ASP A 28 -7.89 0.02 1.21
N TRP A 29 -8.70 -0.74 1.93
CA TRP A 29 -8.64 -0.84 3.38
C TRP A 29 -7.39 -1.57 3.90
N SER A 30 -6.87 -2.57 3.16
CA SER A 30 -5.76 -3.39 3.65
C SER A 30 -4.51 -3.31 2.78
N LEU A 31 -4.65 -3.60 1.48
CA LEU A 31 -3.51 -3.74 0.57
C LEU A 31 -2.80 -2.41 0.35
N SER A 32 -3.52 -1.29 0.37
CA SER A 32 -2.98 0.03 0.00
C SER A 32 -1.76 0.50 0.82
N PHE A 33 -1.53 -0.08 2.00
CA PHE A 33 -0.40 0.25 2.87
C PHE A 33 0.92 -0.42 2.48
N PHE A 34 0.90 -1.55 1.78
CA PHE A 34 2.10 -2.35 1.49
C PHE A 34 2.15 -2.88 0.05
N TYR A 35 1.07 -2.74 -0.68
CA TYR A 35 0.92 -3.12 -2.06
C TYR A 35 0.18 -2.00 -2.78
N TRP A 36 0.32 -1.88 -4.11
CA TRP A 36 -0.56 -0.93 -4.79
C TRP A 36 -2.01 -1.41 -4.60
N SER A 37 -2.93 -0.52 -4.25
CA SER A 37 -4.34 -0.89 -4.32
C SER A 37 -4.74 -0.93 -5.80
N PRO A 38 -5.18 -2.08 -6.34
CA PRO A 38 -5.55 -2.18 -7.74
C PRO A 38 -6.73 -1.26 -8.05
N SER A 39 -6.67 -0.59 -9.21
CA SER A 39 -7.79 0.18 -9.72
C SER A 39 -8.99 -0.74 -10.02
N PHE A 40 -10.18 -0.17 -10.19
CA PHE A 40 -11.35 -0.95 -10.64
C PHE A 40 -11.08 -1.72 -11.93
N SER A 41 -10.46 -1.08 -12.93
CA SER A 41 -10.15 -1.73 -14.20
C SER A 41 -9.16 -2.88 -14.04
N GLN A 42 -8.17 -2.73 -13.16
CA GLN A 42 -7.25 -3.82 -12.81
C GLN A 42 -8.01 -4.96 -12.13
N ILE A 43 -8.82 -4.70 -11.10
CA ILE A 43 -9.63 -5.72 -10.42
C ILE A 43 -10.47 -6.52 -11.43
N TYR A 44 -11.20 -5.85 -12.32
CA TYR A 44 -12.01 -6.56 -13.32
C TYR A 44 -11.16 -7.35 -14.33
N SER A 45 -9.98 -6.85 -14.70
CA SER A 45 -9.04 -7.57 -15.57
C SER A 45 -8.49 -8.82 -14.88
N GLU A 46 -8.16 -8.72 -13.60
CA GLU A 46 -7.71 -9.84 -12.77
C GLU A 46 -8.83 -10.87 -12.56
N LEU A 47 -10.06 -10.43 -12.27
CA LEU A 47 -11.22 -11.31 -12.14
C LEU A 47 -11.47 -12.10 -13.42
N LYS A 48 -11.44 -11.44 -14.59
CA LYS A 48 -11.57 -12.14 -15.88
C LYS A 48 -10.48 -13.20 -16.08
N ARG A 49 -9.24 -12.88 -15.69
CA ARG A 49 -8.13 -13.84 -15.76
C ARG A 49 -8.32 -15.03 -14.82
N LEU A 50 -8.77 -14.77 -13.59
CA LEU A 50 -9.03 -15.79 -12.57
C LEU A 50 -10.21 -16.68 -12.97
N GLU A 51 -11.26 -16.12 -13.55
CA GLU A 51 -12.37 -16.88 -14.14
C GLU A 51 -11.89 -17.77 -15.30
N GLY A 52 -11.08 -17.22 -16.21
CA GLY A 52 -10.48 -17.99 -17.31
C GLY A 52 -9.58 -19.14 -16.83
N ALA A 53 -8.97 -19.01 -15.65
CA ALA A 53 -8.18 -20.06 -15.00
C ALA A 53 -9.01 -21.03 -14.15
N GLY A 54 -10.33 -20.83 -14.04
CA GLY A 54 -11.22 -21.64 -13.20
C GLY A 54 -11.04 -21.46 -11.70
N TYR A 55 -10.36 -20.39 -11.26
CA TYR A 55 -10.12 -20.09 -9.85
C TYR A 55 -11.24 -19.28 -9.19
N VAL A 56 -12.05 -18.62 -10.01
CA VAL A 56 -13.18 -17.79 -9.59
C VAL A 56 -14.38 -18.11 -10.47
N THR A 57 -15.57 -18.06 -9.90
CA THR A 57 -16.85 -18.04 -10.62
C THR A 57 -17.56 -16.72 -10.36
N SER A 58 -18.51 -16.37 -11.20
CA SER A 58 -19.38 -15.22 -10.97
C SER A 58 -20.83 -15.52 -11.29
N ARG A 59 -21.71 -14.73 -10.68
CA ARG A 59 -23.15 -14.75 -10.95
C ARG A 59 -23.72 -13.35 -10.84
N SER A 60 -24.82 -13.11 -11.54
CA SER A 60 -25.63 -11.90 -11.39
C SER A 60 -26.58 -12.07 -10.21
N VAL A 61 -26.63 -11.07 -9.35
CA VAL A 61 -27.60 -10.98 -8.24
C VAL A 61 -28.43 -9.71 -8.41
N PRO A 62 -29.77 -9.78 -8.23
CA PRO A 62 -30.63 -8.61 -8.27
C PRO A 62 -30.18 -7.58 -7.24
N GLN A 63 -30.17 -6.30 -7.62
CA GLN A 63 -29.84 -5.22 -6.70
C GLN A 63 -31.11 -4.76 -5.96
N ALA A 64 -31.02 -4.50 -4.65
CA ALA A 64 -32.16 -4.01 -3.87
C ALA A 64 -32.63 -2.61 -4.28
N THR A 65 -31.73 -1.82 -4.90
CA THR A 65 -31.99 -0.47 -5.42
C THR A 65 -31.35 -0.31 -6.80
N GLY A 66 -32.16 0.00 -7.81
CA GLY A 66 -31.71 0.24 -9.20
C GLY A 66 -32.11 -0.86 -10.20
N ASN A 67 -31.99 -0.55 -11.49
CA ASN A 67 -32.44 -1.41 -12.60
C ASN A 67 -31.35 -2.35 -13.15
N ARG A 68 -30.19 -2.50 -12.49
CA ARG A 68 -29.08 -3.28 -13.02
C ARG A 68 -28.59 -4.31 -12.00
N ASP A 69 -28.49 -5.57 -12.43
CA ASP A 69 -27.96 -6.64 -11.59
C ASP A 69 -26.50 -6.36 -11.19
N LYS A 70 -26.18 -6.69 -9.94
CA LYS A 70 -24.81 -6.65 -9.40
C LYS A 70 -24.13 -7.98 -9.71
N ARG A 71 -22.93 -7.95 -10.30
CA ARG A 71 -22.12 -9.15 -10.49
C ARG A 71 -21.28 -9.42 -9.24
N VAL A 72 -21.43 -10.60 -8.67
CA VAL A 72 -20.65 -11.09 -7.53
C VAL A 72 -19.76 -12.24 -7.95
N TYR A 73 -18.64 -12.39 -7.25
CA TYR A 73 -17.57 -13.32 -7.54
C TYR A 73 -17.30 -14.19 -6.31
N SER A 74 -16.99 -15.45 -6.56
CA SER A 74 -16.76 -16.45 -5.53
C SER A 74 -15.54 -17.28 -5.90
N ILE A 75 -14.67 -17.53 -4.92
CA ILE A 75 -13.50 -18.39 -5.13
C ILE A 75 -13.94 -19.85 -5.29
N THR A 76 -13.35 -20.57 -6.25
CA THR A 76 -13.56 -22.02 -6.42
C THR A 76 -12.62 -22.82 -5.53
N GLU A 77 -12.84 -24.13 -5.38
CA GLU A 77 -11.89 -24.98 -4.66
C GLU A 77 -10.52 -25.01 -5.33
N ALA A 78 -10.47 -24.97 -6.66
CA ALA A 78 -9.22 -24.84 -7.40
C ALA A 78 -8.51 -23.51 -7.07
N GLY A 79 -9.26 -22.41 -6.97
CA GLY A 79 -8.72 -21.10 -6.56
C GLY A 79 -8.19 -21.12 -5.13
N ARG A 80 -8.92 -21.73 -4.18
CA ARG A 80 -8.48 -21.89 -2.78
C ARG A 80 -7.18 -22.67 -2.69
N ARG A 81 -7.06 -23.77 -3.43
CA ARG A 81 -5.83 -24.56 -3.50
C ARG A 81 -4.69 -23.73 -4.11
N ALA A 82 -4.93 -23.03 -5.21
CA ALA A 82 -3.91 -22.23 -5.89
C ALA A 82 -3.35 -21.11 -4.99
N VAL A 83 -4.21 -20.32 -4.33
CA VAL A 83 -3.75 -19.25 -3.43
C VAL A 83 -3.03 -19.80 -2.20
N ARG A 84 -3.46 -20.95 -1.69
CA ARG A 84 -2.80 -21.65 -0.58
C ARG A 84 -1.40 -22.15 -0.95
N GLU A 85 -1.26 -22.76 -2.13
CA GLU A 85 0.03 -23.21 -2.66
C GLU A 85 0.97 -22.02 -2.87
N TRP A 86 0.46 -20.94 -3.47
CA TRP A 86 1.24 -19.72 -3.65
C TRP A 86 1.69 -19.12 -2.31
N ALA A 87 0.78 -18.95 -1.35
CA ALA A 87 1.10 -18.38 -0.04
C ALA A 87 2.13 -19.21 0.76
N ARG A 88 2.23 -20.52 0.49
CA ARG A 88 3.18 -21.43 1.14
C ARG A 88 4.51 -21.57 0.41
N GLY A 89 4.49 -21.46 -0.91
CA GLY A 89 5.62 -21.82 -1.77
C GLY A 89 6.30 -20.65 -2.48
N ALA A 90 5.73 -19.44 -2.44
CA ALA A 90 6.38 -18.25 -3.01
C ALA A 90 7.71 -17.96 -2.28
N ALA A 91 8.73 -17.58 -3.04
CA ALA A 91 10.01 -17.18 -2.48
C ALA A 91 9.84 -15.91 -1.62
N VAL A 92 10.57 -15.86 -0.50
CA VAL A 92 10.66 -14.65 0.31
C VAL A 92 11.71 -13.74 -0.32
N GLU A 93 11.24 -12.76 -1.09
CA GLU A 93 12.09 -11.76 -1.74
C GLU A 93 12.19 -10.49 -0.89
N PRO A 94 13.34 -9.78 -0.91
CA PRO A 94 13.43 -8.45 -0.31
C PRO A 94 12.38 -7.50 -0.93
N PRO A 95 11.69 -6.69 -0.12
CA PRO A 95 10.78 -5.67 -0.64
C PRO A 95 11.51 -4.68 -1.55
N VAL A 96 10.91 -4.34 -2.69
CA VAL A 96 11.45 -3.32 -3.60
C VAL A 96 10.98 -1.94 -3.16
N LEU A 97 11.91 -1.12 -2.65
CA LEU A 97 11.62 0.27 -2.27
C LEU A 97 11.72 1.21 -3.49
N LYS A 98 10.60 1.83 -3.86
CA LYS A 98 10.54 2.89 -4.88
C LYS A 98 10.05 4.19 -4.23
N HIS A 99 10.97 4.95 -3.64
CA HIS A 99 10.62 6.10 -2.80
C HIS A 99 10.80 7.43 -3.54
N GLY A 100 9.70 7.99 -4.06
CA GLY A 100 9.71 9.23 -4.85
C GLY A 100 10.24 10.46 -4.10
N VAL A 101 9.87 10.63 -2.82
CA VAL A 101 10.37 11.75 -2.00
C VAL A 101 11.88 11.66 -1.80
N MET A 102 12.40 10.49 -1.39
CA MET A 102 13.85 10.30 -1.24
C MET A 102 14.62 10.56 -2.52
N LEU A 103 14.08 10.18 -3.69
CA LEU A 103 14.69 10.52 -4.98
C LEU A 103 14.78 12.04 -5.19
N ARG A 104 13.74 12.81 -4.80
CA ARG A 104 13.76 14.28 -4.87
C ARG A 104 14.79 14.88 -3.91
N ILE A 105 14.90 14.36 -2.68
CA ILE A 105 15.89 14.83 -1.70
C ILE A 105 17.32 14.48 -2.13
N TRP A 106 17.52 13.30 -2.74
CA TRP A 106 18.81 12.92 -3.33
C TRP A 106 19.25 13.89 -4.44
N LEU A 107 18.29 14.44 -5.19
CA LEU A 107 18.49 15.51 -6.17
C LEU A 107 18.50 16.92 -5.53
N GLY A 108 18.67 17.03 -4.21
CA GLY A 108 18.57 18.28 -3.47
C GLY A 108 19.50 19.40 -3.93
N HIS A 109 20.60 19.07 -4.61
CA HIS A 109 21.50 20.04 -5.23
C HIS A 109 20.86 20.83 -6.39
N LEU A 110 19.72 20.37 -6.91
CA LEU A 110 18.92 21.06 -7.93
C LEU A 110 17.72 21.81 -7.34
N LEU A 111 17.54 21.77 -6.02
CA LEU A 111 16.44 22.42 -5.33
C LEU A 111 16.89 23.76 -4.74
N GLU A 112 15.96 24.72 -4.67
CA GLU A 112 16.15 25.93 -3.89
C GLU A 112 16.19 25.62 -2.40
N ALA A 113 16.85 26.48 -1.60
CA ALA A 113 17.20 26.22 -0.20
C ALA A 113 16.04 25.70 0.68
N ASP A 114 14.83 26.24 0.50
CA ASP A 114 13.65 25.85 1.30
C ASP A 114 12.82 24.70 0.70
N GLN A 115 13.00 24.40 -0.59
CA GLN A 115 12.17 23.38 -1.27
C GLN A 115 12.38 21.97 -0.70
N ALA A 116 13.60 21.62 -0.34
CA ALA A 116 13.89 20.32 0.30
C ALA A 116 13.14 20.18 1.64
N ARG A 117 13.06 21.27 2.41
CA ARG A 117 12.34 21.31 3.70
C ARG A 117 10.84 21.17 3.50
N ASP A 118 10.27 21.88 2.54
CA ASP A 118 8.84 21.79 2.24
C ASP A 118 8.44 20.38 1.80
N ILE A 119 9.26 19.74 0.97
CA ILE A 119 9.07 18.35 0.54
C ILE A 119 9.05 17.39 1.73
N LEU A 120 10.01 17.52 2.66
CA LEU A 120 10.07 16.66 3.85
C LEU A 120 8.93 16.93 4.83
N ARG A 121 8.51 18.19 5.01
CA ARG A 121 7.34 18.54 5.84
C ARG A 121 6.05 17.96 5.27
N GLU A 122 5.85 18.06 3.96
CA GLU A 122 4.69 17.46 3.31
C GLU A 122 4.73 15.92 3.43
N HIS A 123 5.91 15.31 3.26
CA HIS A 123 6.11 13.88 3.45
C HIS A 123 5.82 13.43 4.89
N GLN A 124 6.31 14.15 5.89
CA GLN A 124 6.04 13.90 7.30
C GLN A 124 4.54 13.99 7.62
N ALA A 125 3.86 15.02 7.11
CA ALA A 125 2.41 15.17 7.28
C ALA A 125 1.61 14.06 6.58
N ASN A 126 2.09 13.58 5.43
CA ASN A 126 1.48 12.44 4.75
C ASN A 126 1.71 11.13 5.51
N ALA A 127 2.89 10.91 6.07
CA ALA A 127 3.18 9.76 6.92
C ALA A 127 2.28 9.75 8.17
N ASP A 128 2.08 10.91 8.81
CA ASP A 128 1.18 11.05 9.97
C ASP A 128 -0.28 10.67 9.63
N LYS A 129 -0.80 11.13 8.49
CA LYS A 129 -2.12 10.70 7.99
C LYS A 129 -2.18 9.19 7.79
N MET A 130 -1.11 8.57 7.31
CA MET A 130 -1.06 7.11 7.10
C MET A 130 -1.02 6.34 8.43
N VAL A 131 -0.31 6.83 9.45
CA VAL A 131 -0.36 6.27 10.81
C VAL A 131 -1.80 6.26 11.32
N HIS A 132 -2.47 7.41 11.26
CA HIS A 132 -3.85 7.53 11.74
C HIS A 132 -4.80 6.58 10.99
N ARG A 133 -4.68 6.53 9.66
CA ARG A 133 -5.48 5.64 8.82
C ARG A 133 -5.24 4.16 9.15
N ALA A 134 -3.98 3.73 9.25
CA ALA A 134 -3.63 2.34 9.57
C ALA A 134 -4.16 1.93 10.95
N ARG A 135 -4.10 2.82 11.94
CA ARG A 135 -4.65 2.59 13.27
C ARG A 135 -6.17 2.39 13.23
N LEU A 136 -6.90 3.31 12.60
CA LEU A 136 -8.36 3.21 12.45
C LEU A 136 -8.77 1.92 11.72
N ASP A 137 -8.05 1.58 10.65
CA ASP A 137 -8.32 0.35 9.90
C ASP A 137 -8.01 -0.88 10.77
N ALA A 138 -6.94 -0.89 11.57
CA ALA A 138 -6.62 -1.99 12.48
C ALA A 138 -7.67 -2.19 13.58
N GLU A 139 -8.19 -1.09 14.16
CA GLU A 139 -9.26 -1.08 15.16
C GLU A 139 -10.57 -1.61 14.57
N GLY A 140 -10.92 -1.18 13.36
CA GLY A 140 -12.10 -1.66 12.63
C GLY A 140 -12.07 -3.18 12.34
N ALA A 141 -10.88 -3.79 12.34
CA ALA A 141 -10.70 -5.23 12.13
C ALA A 141 -10.89 -6.08 13.39
N GLU A 142 -11.00 -5.49 14.59
CA GLU A 142 -10.92 -6.25 15.84
C GLU A 142 -12.09 -7.19 16.10
N GLY A 143 -13.24 -6.97 15.46
CA GLY A 143 -14.45 -7.75 15.63
C GLY A 143 -14.57 -9.01 14.76
N GLU A 144 -13.66 -9.24 13.81
CA GLU A 144 -13.77 -10.33 12.83
C GLU A 144 -12.58 -11.31 12.96
N PRO A 145 -12.76 -12.50 13.56
CA PRO A 145 -11.68 -13.46 13.75
C PRO A 145 -10.96 -13.88 12.46
N SER A 146 -11.70 -13.95 11.34
CA SER A 146 -11.10 -14.29 10.03
C SER A 146 -10.11 -13.22 9.55
N TRP A 147 -10.14 -12.02 10.14
CA TRP A 147 -9.28 -10.89 9.79
C TRP A 147 -8.06 -10.73 10.70
N ALA A 148 -7.74 -11.73 11.52
CA ALA A 148 -6.59 -11.70 12.42
C ALA A 148 -5.25 -11.41 11.70
N TYR A 149 -5.01 -12.02 10.52
CA TYR A 149 -3.80 -11.77 9.73
C TYR A 149 -3.80 -10.41 9.02
N PRO A 150 -4.88 -9.97 8.34
CA PRO A 150 -5.01 -8.58 7.88
C PRO A 150 -4.73 -7.56 8.98
N ARG A 151 -5.27 -7.76 10.20
CA ARG A 151 -5.01 -6.88 11.35
C ARG A 151 -3.55 -6.86 11.76
N LEU A 152 -2.86 -8.00 11.72
CA LEU A 152 -1.42 -8.05 11.99
C LEU A 152 -0.63 -7.18 10.99
N VAL A 153 -1.02 -7.22 9.71
CA VAL A 153 -0.40 -6.40 8.66
C VAL A 153 -0.73 -4.91 8.84
N LEU A 154 -1.95 -4.56 9.25
CA LEU A 154 -2.33 -3.17 9.54
C LEU A 154 -1.54 -2.58 10.72
N ARG A 155 -1.31 -3.37 11.79
CA ARG A 155 -0.44 -2.97 12.90
C ARG A 155 1.02 -2.80 12.47
N TRP A 156 1.49 -3.63 11.54
CA TRP A 156 2.81 -3.44 10.92
C TRP A 156 2.85 -2.12 10.12
N ALA A 157 1.81 -1.82 9.34
CA ALA A 157 1.72 -0.59 8.56
C ALA A 157 1.73 0.67 9.45
N GLU A 158 0.98 0.66 10.56
CA GLU A 158 1.01 1.75 11.55
C GLU A 158 2.44 2.04 12.01
N ARG A 159 3.16 1.00 12.45
CA ARG A 159 4.57 1.13 12.92
C ARG A 159 5.52 1.55 11.81
N TYR A 160 5.29 1.08 10.58
CA TYR A 160 6.07 1.47 9.42
C TYR A 160 5.94 2.98 9.17
N TYR A 161 4.73 3.52 9.13
CA TYR A 161 4.52 4.95 8.90
C TYR A 161 4.93 5.81 10.09
N GLU A 162 4.89 5.28 11.32
CA GLU A 162 5.49 5.96 12.48
C GLU A 162 7.01 6.08 12.34
N ALA A 163 7.67 5.03 11.84
CA ALA A 163 9.10 5.08 11.54
C ALA A 163 9.40 6.05 10.40
N GLU A 164 8.59 6.03 9.34
CA GLU A 164 8.73 6.97 8.22
C GLU A 164 8.57 8.44 8.67
N ARG A 165 7.60 8.72 9.55
CA ARG A 165 7.40 10.06 10.13
C ARG A 165 8.63 10.52 10.92
N ARG A 166 9.25 9.62 11.70
CA ARG A 166 10.48 9.91 12.46
C ARG A 166 11.66 10.14 11.53
N LEU A 167 11.85 9.30 10.52
CA LEU A 167 12.92 9.48 9.53
C LEU A 167 12.81 10.85 8.83
N ALA A 168 11.60 11.29 8.49
CA ALA A 168 11.40 12.62 7.92
C ALA A 168 11.76 13.76 8.90
N GLU A 169 11.51 13.57 10.20
CA GLU A 169 11.90 14.51 11.26
C GLU A 169 13.42 14.60 11.40
N ASP A 170 14.09 13.46 11.44
CA ASP A 170 15.55 13.37 11.53
C ASP A 170 16.20 14.03 10.30
N MET A 171 15.69 13.76 9.09
CA MET A 171 16.20 14.37 7.86
C MET A 171 16.00 15.90 7.82
N LEU A 172 14.95 16.43 8.44
CA LEU A 172 14.78 17.88 8.57
C LEU A 172 15.88 18.48 9.45
N ALA A 173 16.23 17.81 10.55
CA ALA A 173 17.33 18.22 11.41
C ALA A 173 18.69 18.16 10.69
N ASP A 174 18.91 17.11 9.88
CA ASP A 174 20.11 16.99 9.04
C ASP A 174 20.23 18.14 8.03
N LEU A 175 19.13 18.58 7.41
CA LEU A 175 19.14 19.73 6.51
C LEU A 175 19.46 21.05 7.24
N ASP A 176 19.04 21.21 8.49
CA ASP A 176 19.40 22.37 9.30
C ASP A 176 20.90 22.38 9.63
N GLU A 177 21.50 21.20 9.86
CA GLU A 177 22.95 21.06 10.04
C GLU A 177 23.72 21.39 8.76
N LEU A 178 23.32 20.81 7.62
CA LEU A 178 23.94 21.10 6.32
C LEU A 178 23.88 22.58 5.92
N ALA A 179 22.80 23.28 6.27
CA ALA A 179 22.69 24.72 6.03
C ALA A 179 23.69 25.51 6.88
N ARG A 180 23.83 25.17 8.18
CA ARG A 180 24.80 25.81 9.09
C ARG A 180 26.24 25.59 8.63
N GLU A 181 26.59 24.39 8.15
CA GLU A 181 27.92 24.09 7.63
C GLU A 181 28.25 24.92 6.37
N ARG A 182 27.27 25.18 5.51
CA ARG A 182 27.43 26.01 4.30
C ARG A 182 27.57 27.51 4.61
N GLU A 183 26.94 27.98 5.67
CA GLU A 183 27.01 29.38 6.13
C GLU A 183 28.23 29.68 7.00
N ALA A 184 28.91 28.65 7.53
CA ALA A 184 30.13 28.81 8.31
C ALA A 184 31.27 29.40 7.43
N PRO A 185 31.92 30.49 7.83
CA PRO A 185 32.97 31.11 7.04
C PRO A 185 34.23 30.21 7.02
N GLY A 186 34.47 29.57 5.87
CA GLY A 186 35.81 29.10 5.49
C GLY A 186 35.91 27.66 5.02
N HIS A 187 35.63 27.41 3.74
CA HIS A 187 36.47 26.59 2.85
C HIS A 187 36.78 27.43 1.59
N GLY A 188 37.30 28.63 1.79
CA GLY A 188 38.04 29.36 0.76
C GLY A 188 39.45 28.78 0.72
N GLU A 189 39.81 28.18 -0.40
CA GLU A 189 41.11 27.55 -0.65
C GLU A 189 42.29 28.47 -0.31
N PRO A 190 43.40 27.94 0.26
CA PRO A 190 44.68 28.60 0.21
C PRO A 190 45.36 28.27 -1.13
N GLY A 191 45.54 29.27 -2.00
CA GLY A 191 46.61 29.26 -3.00
C GLY A 191 46.25 29.73 -4.40
N ALA A 192 46.66 30.95 -4.73
CA ALA A 192 47.35 31.30 -5.97
C ALA A 192 48.31 32.47 -5.70
#